data_AF-A0ABD5L617-F1
#
_entry.id   AF-A0ABD5L617-F1
#
_cell.length_a   1.000
_cell.length_b   1.000
_cell.length_c   1.000
_cell.angle_alpha   90.00
_cell.angle_beta   90.00
_cell.angle_gamma   90.00
#
_symmetry.space_group_name_H-M   'P 1'
#
loop_
_entity.id
_entity.type
_entity.pdbx_description
1 polymer ?
#
loop_
_entity_poly.entity_id
_entity_poly.type
_entity_poly.pdbx_seq_one_letter_code
_entity_poly.pdbx_strand_id
1 'polypeptide(L)'
;MNKRIISMLLMAVLIALSLYFNAGEQQEKKQAEKPASTSEQAIQNQHVQQIDELTKQANVVGYMQKHHQLPRFYVTKKEARRAGWNPKQGNLCDVLPGKAIGGDRFSNREQRLPIAPNRQWYEADLNYNCGHRGADRLLYSSDGMIYVTRDHYKSFQEIN
;
A
#
# COMPACT_ATOMS: atom_id res chain seq x y z
N MET A 1 -54.25 -29.21 -41.59
CA MET A 1 -53.15 -29.75 -40.75
C MET A 1 -53.45 -29.42 -39.28
N ASN A 2 -53.57 -30.43 -38.42
CA ASN A 2 -54.08 -30.23 -37.05
C ASN A 2 -53.13 -29.35 -36.22
N LYS A 3 -53.66 -28.32 -35.55
CA LYS A 3 -52.88 -27.38 -34.73
C LYS A 3 -52.03 -28.08 -33.65
N ARG A 4 -52.46 -29.26 -33.19
CA ARG A 4 -51.70 -30.13 -32.27
C ARG A 4 -50.49 -30.81 -32.92
N ILE A 5 -50.59 -31.19 -34.20
CA ILE A 5 -49.50 -31.83 -34.96
C ILE A 5 -48.44 -30.77 -35.34
N ILE A 6 -48.87 -29.55 -35.67
CA ILE A 6 -47.98 -28.42 -35.97
C ILE A 6 -47.18 -28.00 -34.72
N SER A 7 -47.83 -28.00 -33.54
CA SER A 7 -47.17 -27.68 -32.27
C SER A 7 -46.12 -28.71 -31.85
N MET A 8 -46.39 -30.01 -32.03
CA MET A 8 -45.40 -31.06 -31.72
C MET A 8 -44.20 -31.05 -32.66
N LEU A 9 -44.40 -30.76 -33.95
CA LEU A 9 -43.31 -30.60 -34.92
C LEU A 9 -42.42 -29.39 -34.63
N LEU A 10 -43.01 -28.26 -34.21
CA LEU A 10 -42.27 -27.06 -33.79
C LEU A 10 -41.43 -27.32 -32.52
N MET A 11 -41.98 -28.05 -31.55
CA MET A 11 -41.26 -28.38 -30.31
C MET A 11 -40.09 -29.34 -30.54
N ALA A 12 -40.25 -30.33 -31.43
CA ALA A 12 -39.19 -31.26 -31.80
C ALA A 12 -38.04 -30.58 -32.57
N VAL A 13 -38.36 -29.61 -33.43
CA VAL A 13 -37.35 -28.80 -34.16
C VAL A 13 -36.56 -27.89 -33.20
N LEU A 14 -37.20 -27.31 -32.18
CA LEU A 14 -36.53 -26.49 -31.18
C LEU A 14 -35.57 -27.28 -30.28
N ILE A 15 -35.93 -28.53 -29.93
CA ILE A 15 -35.06 -29.43 -29.15
C ILE A 15 -33.88 -29.94 -29.99
N ALA A 16 -34.09 -30.20 -31.29
CA ALA A 16 -33.00 -30.55 -32.19
C ALA A 16 -32.04 -29.36 -32.43
N LEU A 17 -32.55 -28.13 -32.54
CA LEU A 17 -31.71 -26.93 -32.64
C LEU A 17 -30.89 -26.67 -31.38
N SER A 18 -31.43 -26.90 -30.18
CA SER A 18 -30.70 -26.68 -28.92
C SER A 18 -29.60 -27.71 -28.68
N LEU A 19 -29.73 -28.93 -29.22
CA LEU A 19 -28.67 -29.94 -29.22
C LEU A 19 -27.58 -29.67 -30.28
N TYR A 20 -27.96 -29.13 -31.45
CA TYR A 20 -26.99 -28.71 -32.46
C TYR A 20 -26.18 -27.48 -32.05
N PHE A 21 -26.74 -26.55 -31.26
CA PHE A 21 -26.04 -25.35 -30.79
C PHE A 21 -25.04 -25.61 -29.64
N ASN A 22 -25.10 -26.78 -28.99
CA ASN A 22 -24.20 -27.18 -27.90
C ASN A 22 -23.03 -28.08 -28.36
N ALA A 23 -22.95 -28.40 -29.66
CA ALA A 23 -22.02 -29.40 -30.20
C ALA A 23 -20.97 -28.84 -31.19
N GLY A 24 -20.79 -27.51 -31.24
CA GLY A 24 -19.82 -26.86 -32.11
C GLY A 24 -18.95 -25.85 -31.37
N GLU A 25 -17.64 -26.00 -31.51
CA GLU A 25 -16.57 -25.07 -31.10
C GLU A 25 -16.12 -25.07 -29.63
N GLN A 26 -15.48 -26.17 -29.22
CA GLN A 26 -14.25 -26.01 -28.42
C GLN A 26 -13.17 -25.42 -29.33
N GLN A 27 -13.15 -24.09 -29.45
CA GLN A 27 -11.93 -23.37 -29.80
C GLN A 27 -11.11 -23.19 -28.54
N GLU A 28 -10.07 -23.99 -28.44
CA GLU A 28 -8.96 -23.83 -27.51
C GLU A 28 -8.33 -22.44 -27.74
N LYS A 29 -8.77 -21.44 -26.97
CA LYS A 29 -8.06 -20.16 -26.85
C LYS A 29 -6.75 -20.46 -26.12
N LYS A 30 -5.72 -20.76 -26.91
CA LYS A 30 -4.32 -20.73 -26.50
C LYS A 30 -3.98 -19.29 -26.15
N GLN A 31 -4.22 -18.92 -24.90
CA GLN A 31 -3.72 -17.69 -24.33
C GLN A 31 -2.19 -17.79 -24.35
N ALA A 32 -1.56 -17.00 -25.20
CA ALA A 32 -0.13 -16.75 -25.11
C ALA A 32 0.12 -16.12 -23.73
N GLU A 33 0.56 -16.94 -22.79
CA GLU A 33 1.07 -16.50 -21.50
C GLU A 33 2.33 -15.67 -21.79
N LYS A 34 2.18 -14.34 -21.71
CA LYS A 34 3.29 -13.40 -21.77
C LYS A 34 4.13 -13.62 -20.50
N PRO A 35 5.42 -14.02 -20.59
CA PRO A 35 6.27 -14.10 -19.41
C PRO A 35 6.72 -12.67 -19.05
N ALA A 36 5.95 -11.99 -18.20
CA ALA A 36 6.35 -10.68 -17.63
C ALA A 36 6.33 -10.65 -16.09
N SER A 37 5.85 -11.72 -15.44
CA SER A 37 5.62 -11.76 -13.99
C SER A 37 6.90 -11.85 -13.15
N THR A 38 7.98 -12.46 -13.66
CA THR A 38 9.17 -12.74 -12.84
C THR A 38 10.01 -11.49 -12.54
N SER A 39 10.08 -10.52 -13.47
CA SER A 39 10.90 -9.32 -13.29
C SER A 39 10.20 -8.26 -12.43
N GLU A 40 8.92 -8.00 -12.66
CA GLU A 40 8.16 -6.99 -11.89
C GLU A 40 8.00 -7.41 -10.43
N GLN A 41 7.71 -8.69 -10.16
CA GLN A 41 7.63 -9.21 -8.79
C GLN A 41 8.98 -9.18 -8.09
N ALA A 42 10.08 -9.47 -8.80
CA ALA A 42 11.42 -9.39 -8.23
C ALA A 42 11.77 -7.94 -7.86
N ILE A 43 11.51 -6.97 -8.74
CA ILE A 43 11.76 -5.54 -8.49
C ILE A 43 10.90 -5.02 -7.34
N GLN A 44 9.61 -5.38 -7.29
CA GLN A 44 8.73 -5.00 -6.18
C GLN A 44 9.20 -5.59 -4.85
N ASN A 45 9.57 -6.87 -4.82
CA ASN A 45 10.13 -7.50 -3.62
C ASN A 45 11.45 -6.85 -3.19
N GLN A 46 12.31 -6.47 -4.14
CA GLN A 46 13.54 -5.73 -3.83
C GLN A 46 13.23 -4.37 -3.21
N HIS A 47 12.26 -3.61 -3.73
CA HIS A 47 11.85 -2.34 -3.14
C HIS A 47 11.20 -2.50 -1.76
N VAL A 48 10.43 -3.56 -1.53
CA VAL A 48 9.84 -3.89 -0.22
C VAL A 48 10.94 -4.18 0.79
N GLN A 49 11.86 -5.09 0.47
CA GLN A 49 12.99 -5.44 1.34
C GLN A 49 13.87 -4.22 1.62
N GLN A 50 14.08 -3.38 0.60
CA GLN A 50 14.85 -2.15 0.75
C GLN A 50 14.15 -1.14 1.66
N ILE A 51 12.84 -0.91 1.54
CA ILE A 51 12.14 0.07 2.37
C ILE A 51 12.00 -0.37 3.83
N ASP A 52 11.80 -1.67 4.07
CA ASP A 52 11.78 -2.25 5.41
C ASP A 52 13.12 -2.01 6.12
N GLU A 53 14.23 -2.34 5.44
CA GLU A 53 15.58 -2.10 5.98
C GLU A 53 15.84 -0.60 6.21
N LEU A 54 15.52 0.25 5.24
CA LEU A 54 15.75 1.71 5.35
C LEU A 54 14.96 2.34 6.50
N THR A 55 13.75 1.86 6.77
CA THR A 55 12.86 2.43 7.80
C THR A 55 13.04 1.81 9.19
N LYS A 56 13.97 0.86 9.36
CA LYS A 56 14.33 0.35 10.69
C LYS A 56 14.66 1.50 11.64
N GLN A 57 14.10 1.43 12.86
CA GLN A 57 14.28 2.47 13.87
C GLN A 57 15.76 2.91 14.02
N ALA A 58 16.69 1.96 14.15
CA ALA A 58 18.11 2.29 14.33
C ALA A 58 18.69 3.11 13.17
N ASN A 59 18.32 2.76 11.93
CA ASN A 59 18.80 3.43 10.72
C ASN A 59 18.26 4.87 10.64
N VAL A 60 16.96 5.04 10.86
CA VAL A 60 16.31 6.35 10.79
C VAL A 60 16.76 7.25 11.93
N VAL A 61 16.79 6.74 13.17
CA VAL A 61 17.24 7.50 14.34
C VAL A 61 18.71 7.92 14.19
N GLY A 62 19.60 7.01 13.80
CA GLY A 62 21.01 7.33 13.57
C GLY A 62 21.20 8.38 12.48
N TYR A 63 20.42 8.30 11.39
CA TYR A 63 20.43 9.33 10.34
C TYR A 63 19.97 10.69 10.88
N MET A 64 18.86 10.72 11.62
CA MET A 64 18.29 11.94 12.20
C MET A 64 19.25 12.62 13.18
N GLN A 65 19.92 11.85 14.04
CA GLN A 65 20.92 12.39 14.97
C GLN A 65 22.12 13.02 14.25
N LYS A 66 22.53 12.46 13.12
CA LYS A 66 23.67 12.94 12.33
C LYS A 66 23.32 14.13 11.42
N HIS A 67 22.13 14.14 10.83
CA HIS A 67 21.77 15.05 9.75
C HIS A 67 20.69 16.08 10.12
N HIS A 68 20.02 15.91 11.26
CA HIS A 68 18.89 16.75 11.73
C HIS A 68 17.77 16.92 10.70
N GLN A 69 17.66 15.98 9.76
CA GLN A 69 16.73 16.01 8.64
C GLN A 69 16.28 14.60 8.32
N LEU A 70 15.03 14.47 7.89
CA LEU A 70 14.44 13.19 7.56
C LEU A 70 15.08 12.61 6.28
N PRO A 71 15.36 11.30 6.21
CA PRO A 71 15.88 10.67 4.99
C PRO A 71 14.98 10.93 3.76
N ARG A 72 15.59 11.07 2.58
CA ARG A 72 14.89 11.43 1.32
C ARG A 72 13.90 10.38 0.79
N PHE A 73 13.86 9.18 1.38
CA PHE A 73 12.87 8.16 1.03
C PHE A 73 11.52 8.38 1.71
N TYR A 74 11.42 9.32 2.66
CA TYR A 74 10.14 9.73 3.20
C TYR A 74 9.42 10.73 2.29
N VAL A 75 8.10 10.60 2.24
CA VAL A 75 7.19 11.51 1.56
C VAL A 75 6.05 11.89 2.50
N THR A 76 5.54 13.12 2.39
CA THR A 76 4.41 13.54 3.21
C THR A 76 3.14 12.81 2.78
N LYS A 77 2.16 12.71 3.69
CA LYS A 77 0.83 12.16 3.35
C LYS A 77 0.18 12.92 2.18
N LYS A 78 0.43 14.22 2.04
CA LYS A 78 -0.10 15.04 0.94
C LYS A 78 0.49 14.61 -0.41
N GLU A 79 1.81 14.44 -0.47
CA GLU A 79 2.51 14.00 -1.67
C GLU A 79 2.11 12.58 -2.06
N ALA A 80 2.07 11.67 -1.07
CA ALA A 80 1.63 10.30 -1.29
C ALA A 80 0.20 10.23 -1.86
N ARG A 81 -0.75 10.97 -1.29
CA ARG A 81 -2.13 11.02 -1.81
C ARG A 81 -2.19 11.59 -3.23
N ARG A 82 -1.38 12.59 -3.56
CA ARG A 82 -1.28 13.14 -4.91
C ARG A 82 -0.78 12.10 -5.92
N ALA A 83 0.09 11.20 -5.47
CA ALA A 83 0.58 10.07 -6.27
C ALA A 83 -0.40 8.89 -6.35
N GLY A 84 -1.58 8.95 -5.71
CA GLY A 84 -2.59 7.89 -5.75
C GLY A 84 -2.61 6.98 -4.52
N TRP A 85 -1.88 7.31 -3.45
CA TRP A 85 -1.91 6.53 -2.22
C TRP A 85 -3.30 6.62 -1.57
N ASN A 86 -3.90 5.44 -1.37
CA ASN A 86 -5.11 5.22 -0.61
C ASN A 86 -4.78 4.43 0.68
N PRO A 87 -4.82 5.06 1.86
CA PRO A 87 -4.51 4.39 3.12
C PRO A 87 -5.36 3.14 3.40
N LYS A 88 -6.62 3.10 2.92
CA LYS A 88 -7.50 1.95 3.11
C LYS A 88 -7.03 0.73 2.32
N GLN A 89 -6.41 0.95 1.17
CA GLN A 89 -5.89 -0.10 0.30
C GLN A 89 -4.47 -0.54 0.68
N GLY A 90 -3.73 0.26 1.46
CA GLY A 90 -2.33 -0.06 1.79
C GLY A 90 -1.39 0.02 0.58
N ASN A 91 -1.78 0.70 -0.49
CA ASN A 91 -1.12 0.65 -1.80
C ASN A 91 0.10 1.59 -1.96
N LEU A 92 0.75 2.02 -0.87
CA LEU A 92 1.81 3.04 -0.98
C LEU A 92 2.97 2.57 -1.84
N CYS A 93 3.45 1.33 -1.65
CA CYS A 93 4.56 0.79 -2.42
C CYS A 93 4.20 0.50 -3.88
N ASP A 94 2.92 0.40 -4.21
CA ASP A 94 2.47 0.22 -5.59
C ASP A 94 2.55 1.56 -6.36
N VAL A 95 2.16 2.66 -5.70
CA VAL A 95 2.14 3.99 -6.32
C VAL A 95 3.45 4.76 -6.14
N LEU A 96 4.23 4.44 -5.11
CA LEU A 96 5.50 5.05 -4.75
C LEU A 96 6.48 3.99 -4.22
N PRO A 97 7.06 3.15 -5.10
CA PRO A 97 8.03 2.14 -4.71
C PRO A 97 9.23 2.74 -3.96
N GLY A 98 9.64 2.08 -2.87
CA GLY A 98 10.78 2.51 -2.05
C GLY A 98 10.54 3.79 -1.25
N LYS A 99 9.27 4.15 -0.97
CA LYS A 99 8.91 5.30 -0.12
C LYS A 99 8.17 4.88 1.15
N ALA A 100 8.32 5.71 2.17
CA ALA A 100 7.56 5.62 3.42
C ALA A 100 6.91 6.96 3.77
N ILE A 101 5.90 6.97 4.64
CA ILE A 101 5.20 8.20 5.04
C ILE A 101 5.98 8.91 6.15
N GLY A 102 6.25 10.20 5.98
CA GLY A 102 6.87 11.02 7.02
C GLY A 102 7.05 12.48 6.64
N GLY A 103 7.33 13.31 7.65
CA GLY A 103 7.53 14.75 7.50
C GLY A 103 6.28 15.60 7.76
N ASP A 104 5.14 14.98 8.04
CA ASP A 104 3.92 15.70 8.41
C ASP A 104 4.02 16.26 9.84
N ARG A 105 3.36 17.40 10.08
CA ARG A 105 3.27 18.01 11.42
C ARG A 105 2.51 17.10 12.37
N PHE A 106 3.12 16.77 13.50
CA PHE A 106 2.48 16.11 14.63
C PHE A 106 1.94 17.17 15.60
N SER A 107 0.62 17.19 15.81
CA SER A 107 -0.01 18.27 16.58
C SER A 107 0.22 18.21 18.10
N ASN A 108 0.69 17.08 18.64
CA ASN A 108 0.86 16.87 20.10
C ASN A 108 -0.36 17.30 20.93
N ARG A 109 -1.58 16.94 20.49
CA ARG A 109 -2.85 17.40 21.10
C ARG A 109 -3.00 16.93 22.54
N GLU A 110 -2.53 15.72 22.83
CA GLU A 110 -2.56 15.13 24.18
C GLU A 110 -1.42 15.64 25.07
N GLN A 111 -0.53 16.51 24.55
CA GLN A 111 0.56 17.15 25.30
C GLN A 111 1.51 16.16 26.00
N ARG A 112 1.73 15.01 25.38
CA ARG A 112 2.56 13.92 25.92
C ARG A 112 4.04 14.05 25.55
N LEU A 113 4.35 14.94 24.61
CA LEU A 113 5.71 15.35 24.30
C LEU A 113 5.98 16.76 24.88
N PRO A 114 7.22 17.09 25.26
CA PRO A 114 7.57 18.39 25.82
C PRO A 114 7.17 19.58 24.91
N ILE A 115 6.56 20.60 25.51
CA ILE A 115 6.12 21.83 24.84
C ILE A 115 7.10 22.96 25.19
N ALA A 116 7.53 23.71 24.17
CA ALA A 116 8.35 24.89 24.33
C ALA A 116 7.94 25.96 23.29
N PRO A 117 8.22 27.26 23.55
CA PRO A 117 7.96 28.32 22.58
C PRO A 117 8.58 28.01 21.23
N ASN A 118 7.81 28.19 20.16
CA ASN A 118 8.20 27.92 18.76
C ASN A 118 8.55 26.46 18.44
N ARG A 119 8.52 25.52 19.40
CA ARG A 119 8.74 24.10 19.13
C ARG A 119 7.60 23.54 18.31
N GLN A 120 7.97 22.90 17.20
CA GLN A 120 7.05 22.13 16.37
C GLN A 120 7.45 20.67 16.42
N TRP A 121 6.47 19.78 16.35
CA TRP A 121 6.68 18.34 16.26
C TRP A 121 6.28 17.84 14.89
N TYR A 122 7.00 16.82 14.42
CA TYR A 122 6.78 16.13 13.17
C TYR A 122 6.82 14.62 13.40
N GLU A 123 6.29 13.86 12.46
CA GLU A 123 6.24 12.40 12.55
C GLU A 123 6.74 11.71 11.28
N ALA A 124 7.29 10.50 11.43
CA ALA A 124 7.63 9.60 10.33
C ALA A 124 7.40 8.14 10.71
N ASP A 125 7.01 7.31 9.74
CA ASP A 125 6.82 5.86 9.95
C ASP A 125 8.16 5.17 10.20
N LEU A 126 8.19 4.25 11.14
CA LEU A 126 9.31 3.34 11.36
C LEU A 126 8.86 1.91 11.04
N ASN A 127 9.84 1.05 10.71
CA ASN A 127 9.64 -0.38 10.48
C ASN A 127 8.50 -0.65 9.46
N TYR A 128 8.50 0.09 8.36
CA TYR A 128 7.47 0.01 7.33
C TYR A 128 7.85 -1.00 6.24
N ASN A 129 7.02 -2.03 6.06
CA ASN A 129 7.26 -3.16 5.17
C ASN A 129 6.23 -3.27 4.04
N CYS A 130 5.80 -2.12 3.50
CA CYS A 130 4.72 -2.03 2.51
C CYS A 130 3.33 -2.43 3.06
N GLY A 131 2.27 -2.25 2.26
CA GLY A 131 0.90 -2.50 2.72
C GLY A 131 0.39 -1.42 3.68
N HIS A 132 -0.43 -1.83 4.65
CA HIS A 132 -0.94 -0.95 5.70
C HIS A 132 0.18 -0.49 6.63
N ARG A 133 0.14 0.79 7.02
CA ARG A 133 1.12 1.37 7.95
C ARG A 133 0.98 0.75 9.34
N GLY A 134 2.09 0.39 9.96
CA GLY A 134 2.15 -0.14 11.32
C GLY A 134 1.92 0.91 12.42
N ALA A 135 2.25 0.57 13.66
CA ALA A 135 2.09 1.43 14.84
C ALA A 135 3.28 2.36 15.10
N ASP A 136 4.45 2.03 14.55
CA ASP A 136 5.72 2.59 14.97
C ASP A 136 5.98 3.93 14.30
N ARG A 137 6.38 4.93 15.10
CA ARG A 137 6.67 6.27 14.60
C ARG A 137 7.90 6.86 15.28
N LEU A 138 8.67 7.58 14.49
CA LEU A 138 9.59 8.61 14.94
C LEU A 138 8.79 9.89 15.19
N LEU A 139 9.07 10.57 16.29
CA LEU A 139 8.63 11.93 16.56
C LEU A 139 9.88 12.78 16.71
N TYR A 140 9.98 13.86 15.95
CA TYR A 140 11.14 14.75 16.03
C TYR A 140 10.69 16.20 16.10
N SER A 141 11.40 16.99 16.89
CA SER A 141 11.09 18.39 17.09
C SER A 141 11.91 19.30 16.19
N SER A 142 11.43 20.52 15.97
CA SER A 142 12.15 21.57 15.23
C SER A 142 13.47 21.98 15.87
N ASP A 143 13.67 21.66 17.15
CA ASP A 143 14.87 21.94 17.95
C ASP A 143 15.69 20.67 18.28
N GLY A 144 15.41 19.55 17.60
CA GLY A 144 16.33 18.39 17.56
C GLY A 144 16.07 17.26 18.56
N MET A 145 14.99 17.33 19.35
CA MET A 145 14.57 16.22 20.21
C MET A 145 14.04 15.05 19.38
N ILE A 146 14.27 13.83 19.85
CA ILE A 146 13.79 12.62 19.19
C ILE A 146 13.09 11.71 20.20
N TYR A 147 11.87 11.31 19.84
CA TYR A 147 11.10 10.28 20.52
C TYR A 147 10.69 9.19 19.54
N VAL A 148 10.36 8.03 20.08
CA VAL A 148 9.72 6.94 19.34
C VAL A 148 8.47 6.45 20.06
N THR A 149 7.48 6.01 19.29
CA THR A 149 6.31 5.27 19.77
C THR A 149 6.20 3.96 19.00
N ARG A 150 5.71 2.91 19.66
CA ARG A 150 5.49 1.56 19.08
C ARG A 150 4.04 1.08 19.23
N ASP A 151 3.16 1.98 19.63
CA ASP A 151 1.82 1.64 20.11
C ASP A 151 0.77 2.63 19.63
N HIS A 152 0.96 3.20 18.44
CA HIS A 152 0.10 4.24 17.87
C HIS A 152 -0.05 5.44 18.81
N TYR A 153 1.09 6.03 19.23
CA TYR A 153 1.16 7.26 20.02
C TYR A 153 0.60 7.13 21.46
N LYS A 154 0.42 5.90 21.97
CA LYS A 154 -0.05 5.66 23.37
C LYS A 154 1.07 5.76 24.39
N SER A 155 2.33 5.63 24.00
CA SER A 155 3.49 5.92 24.83
C SER A 155 4.65 6.40 23.97
N PHE A 156 5.59 7.11 24.59
CA PHE A 156 6.74 7.69 23.93
C PHE A 156 8.00 7.35 24.72
N GLN A 157 9.03 6.90 24.02
CA GLN A 157 10.37 6.69 24.54
C GLN A 157 11.25 7.81 24.00
N GLU A 158 11.85 8.58 24.91
CA GLU A 158 12.86 9.57 24.58
C GLU A 158 14.15 8.89 24.10
N ILE A 159 14.76 9.46 23.07
CA ILE A 159 16.05 9.03 22.54
C ILE A 159 17.14 10.04 22.91
N ASN A 160 16.83 11.35 22.83
CA ASN A 160 17.71 12.46 23.20
C ASN A 160 16.95 13.78 23.37
#